data_AF-A0A139QA33-F1
#
_entry.id   AF-A0A139QA33-F1
#
_cell.length_a   1.000
_cell.length_b   1.000
_cell.length_c   1.000
_cell.angle_alpha   90.00
_cell.angle_beta   90.00
_cell.angle_gamma   90.00
#
_symmetry.space_group_name_H-M   'P 1'
#
loop_
_entity.id
_entity.type
_entity.pdbx_description
1 polymer ?
#
loop_
_entity_poly.entity_id
_entity_poly.type
_entity_poly.pdbx_seq_one_letter_code
_entity_poly.pdbx_strand_id
1 'polypeptide(L)'
;MQTEFQAQTLTFFISVLPIMLYFTFSDYAKNGSFGKSKAGLRLVYQKKTIQASFIRNLIKFLPWQLGHMGTIHGIYSDFDLISIILSSLATLLALLLLAMAIFRKDKRHLGDFLAHTQVQLEGDNK
;
A
#
# COMPACT_ATOMS: atom_id res chain seq x y z
N MET A 1 -11.38 10.15 -27.61
CA MET A 1 -11.07 10.72 -26.28
C MET A 1 -11.43 9.67 -25.25
N GLN A 2 -10.51 9.35 -24.32
CA GLN A 2 -10.78 8.38 -23.25
C GLN A 2 -11.71 9.01 -22.21
N THR A 3 -12.70 8.28 -21.70
CA THR A 3 -13.55 8.77 -20.58
C THR A 3 -12.83 8.66 -19.25
N GLU A 4 -13.23 9.46 -18.25
CA GLU A 4 -12.65 9.38 -16.90
C GLU A 4 -12.73 7.96 -16.35
N PHE A 5 -13.89 7.30 -16.45
CA PHE A 5 -14.06 5.93 -15.99
C PHE A 5 -13.11 4.94 -16.67
N GLN A 6 -12.86 5.10 -17.98
CA GLN A 6 -11.88 4.29 -18.69
C GLN A 6 -10.45 4.55 -18.19
N ALA A 7 -10.09 5.80 -17.91
CA ALA A 7 -8.78 6.16 -17.36
C ALA A 7 -8.58 5.59 -15.94
N GLN A 8 -9.59 5.68 -15.07
CA GLN A 8 -9.57 5.12 -13.71
C GLN A 8 -9.40 3.60 -13.75
N THR A 9 -10.21 2.92 -14.57
CA THR A 9 -10.19 1.46 -14.71
C THR A 9 -8.85 0.99 -15.25
N LEU A 10 -8.37 1.60 -16.34
CA LEU A 10 -7.08 1.24 -16.93
C LEU A 10 -5.95 1.42 -15.93
N THR A 11 -5.92 2.54 -15.21
CA THR A 11 -4.89 2.83 -14.22
C THR A 11 -4.91 1.81 -13.09
N PHE A 12 -6.08 1.47 -12.54
CA PHE A 12 -6.19 0.46 -11.48
C PHE A 12 -5.67 -0.91 -11.94
N PHE A 13 -6.12 -1.40 -13.10
CA PHE A 13 -5.78 -2.74 -13.57
C PHE A 13 -4.35 -2.88 -14.09
N ILE A 14 -3.74 -1.81 -14.60
CA ILE A 14 -2.37 -1.86 -15.14
C ILE A 14 -1.31 -1.48 -14.10
N SER A 15 -1.65 -0.71 -13.06
CA SER A 15 -0.68 -0.27 -12.05
C SER A 15 -0.95 -0.81 -10.65
N VAL A 16 -2.04 -0.39 -10.00
CA VAL A 16 -2.31 -0.64 -8.58
C VAL A 16 -2.58 -2.12 -8.29
N LEU A 17 -3.45 -2.76 -9.07
CA LEU A 17 -3.80 -4.16 -8.84
C LEU A 17 -2.58 -5.08 -9.08
N PRO A 18 -1.82 -5.00 -10.19
CA PRO A 18 -0.66 -5.86 -10.40
C PRO A 18 0.42 -5.70 -9.33
N ILE A 19 0.75 -4.46 -8.92
CA ILE A 19 1.78 -4.24 -7.90
C ILE A 19 1.30 -4.74 -6.52
N MET A 20 0.02 -4.51 -6.17
CA MET A 20 -0.56 -5.01 -4.92
C MET A 20 -0.55 -6.54 -4.87
N LEU A 21 -0.92 -7.21 -5.95
CA LEU A 21 -0.89 -8.68 -6.04
C LEU A 21 0.55 -9.22 -5.98
N TYR A 22 1.51 -8.57 -6.65
CA TYR A 22 2.93 -8.93 -6.56
C TYR A 22 3.44 -8.87 -5.11
N PHE A 23 3.15 -7.79 -4.39
CA PHE A 23 3.55 -7.65 -2.99
C PHE A 23 2.81 -8.63 -2.09
N THR A 24 1.51 -8.86 -2.31
CA THR A 24 0.71 -9.84 -1.55
C THR A 24 1.28 -11.25 -1.70
N PHE A 25 1.56 -11.68 -2.94
CA PHE A 25 2.17 -12.97 -3.22
C PHE A 25 3.57 -13.07 -2.62
N SER A 26 4.41 -12.07 -2.79
CA SER A 26 5.79 -12.09 -2.28
C SER A 26 5.83 -12.12 -0.74
N ASP A 27 4.99 -11.30 -0.09
CA ASP A 27 4.87 -11.27 1.36
C ASP A 27 4.39 -12.63 1.90
N TYR A 28 3.43 -13.30 1.23
CA TYR A 28 2.95 -14.62 1.64
C TYR A 28 3.95 -15.75 1.34
N ALA A 29 4.39 -15.86 0.08
CA ALA A 29 5.19 -16.99 -0.39
C ALA A 29 6.65 -16.91 0.08
N LYS A 30 7.20 -15.70 0.17
CA LYS A 30 8.65 -15.46 0.39
C LYS A 30 8.95 -14.69 1.69
N ASN A 31 7.93 -14.44 2.52
CA ASN A 31 8.06 -13.62 3.73
C ASN A 31 8.62 -12.22 3.42
N GLY A 32 8.35 -11.67 2.23
CA GLY A 32 8.82 -10.34 1.86
C GLY A 32 9.02 -10.18 0.36
N SER A 33 9.04 -8.92 -0.08
CA SER A 33 9.39 -8.56 -1.46
C SER A 33 10.90 -8.69 -1.68
N PHE A 34 11.32 -8.77 -2.94
CA PHE A 34 12.74 -8.86 -3.32
C PHE A 34 13.62 -7.82 -2.62
N GLY A 35 13.19 -6.56 -2.58
CA GLY A 35 13.91 -5.49 -1.90
C GLY A 35 14.07 -5.68 -0.39
N LYS A 36 13.13 -6.37 0.28
CA LYS A 36 13.26 -6.68 1.72
C LYS A 36 14.35 -7.71 1.93
N SER A 37 14.32 -8.81 1.17
CA SER A 37 15.35 -9.86 1.24
C SER A 37 16.75 -9.29 0.93
N LYS A 38 16.89 -8.43 -0.09
CA LYS A 38 18.16 -7.76 -0.38
C LYS A 38 18.65 -6.86 0.78
N ALA A 39 17.74 -6.31 1.57
CA ALA A 39 18.05 -5.48 2.73
C ALA A 39 18.24 -6.30 4.02
N GLY A 40 18.23 -7.64 3.96
CA GLY A 40 18.27 -8.49 5.15
C GLY A 40 17.03 -8.33 6.03
N LEU A 41 15.87 -8.05 5.43
CA LEU A 41 14.60 -7.88 6.11
C LEU A 41 13.62 -8.97 5.70
N ARG A 42 12.81 -9.41 6.66
CA ARG A 42 11.70 -10.34 6.45
C ARG A 42 10.42 -9.83 7.11
N LEU A 43 9.30 -10.29 6.58
CA LEU A 43 7.97 -10.07 7.12
C LEU A 43 7.60 -11.27 8.00
N VAL A 44 7.33 -10.99 9.27
CA VAL A 44 6.90 -11.97 10.27
C VAL A 44 5.39 -11.82 10.48
N TYR A 45 4.71 -12.95 10.64
CA TYR A 45 3.28 -13.05 10.87
C TYR A 45 3.03 -13.63 12.25
N GLN A 46 2.04 -13.11 12.95
CA GLN A 46 1.48 -13.85 14.09
C GLN A 46 0.73 -15.11 13.61
N LYS A 47 -0.06 -14.96 12.53
CA LYS A 47 -0.72 -16.07 11.83
C LYS A 47 -0.55 -15.89 10.33
N LYS A 48 0.20 -16.79 9.69
CA LYS A 48 0.53 -16.66 8.27
C LYS A 48 -0.67 -17.07 7.40
N THR A 49 -1.34 -16.09 6.81
CA THR A 49 -2.44 -16.29 5.85
C THR A 49 -2.30 -15.37 4.64
N ILE A 50 -2.87 -15.79 3.51
CA ILE A 50 -2.94 -14.93 2.32
C ILE A 50 -3.79 -13.68 2.57
N GLN A 51 -4.84 -13.80 3.39
CA GLN A 51 -5.70 -12.70 3.80
C GLN A 51 -4.93 -11.61 4.57
N ALA A 52 -4.06 -12.00 5.50
CA ALA A 52 -3.21 -11.04 6.23
C ALA A 52 -2.29 -10.28 5.26
N SER A 53 -1.69 -10.98 4.30
CA SER A 53 -0.84 -10.39 3.26
C SER A 53 -1.62 -9.42 2.37
N PHE A 54 -2.85 -9.79 2.01
CA PHE A 54 -3.73 -8.98 1.17
C PHE A 54 -4.20 -7.71 1.90
N ILE A 55 -4.71 -7.83 3.13
CA ILE A 55 -5.16 -6.68 3.95
C ILE A 55 -4.02 -5.69 4.14
N ARG A 56 -2.83 -6.18 4.49
CA ARG A 56 -1.61 -5.39 4.62
C ARG A 56 -1.34 -4.54 3.39
N ASN A 57 -1.35 -5.18 2.21
CA ASN A 57 -0.98 -4.52 0.96
C ASN A 57 -2.11 -3.65 0.41
N LEU A 58 -3.37 -4.01 0.62
CA LEU A 58 -4.52 -3.16 0.32
C LEU A 58 -4.40 -1.81 1.02
N ILE A 59 -4.15 -1.81 2.34
CA ILE A 59 -3.97 -0.58 3.11
C ILE A 59 -2.71 0.18 2.67
N LYS A 60 -1.62 -0.54 2.41
CA LYS A 60 -0.35 0.05 1.97
C LYS A 60 -0.48 0.81 0.64
N PHE A 61 -1.26 0.28 -0.31
CA PHE A 61 -1.44 0.88 -1.63
C PHE A 61 -2.68 1.78 -1.74
N LEU A 62 -3.49 1.88 -0.69
CA LEU A 62 -4.67 2.76 -0.69
C LEU A 62 -4.36 4.24 -0.95
N PRO A 63 -3.31 4.85 -0.34
CA PRO A 63 -2.93 6.23 -0.69
C PRO A 63 -2.63 6.41 -2.17
N TRP A 64 -1.96 5.42 -2.77
CA TRP A 64 -1.58 5.45 -4.18
C TRP A 64 -2.80 5.38 -5.09
N GLN A 65 -3.77 4.52 -4.78
CA GLN A 65 -5.05 4.45 -5.50
C GLN A 65 -5.83 5.77 -5.41
N LEU A 66 -5.92 6.37 -4.21
CA LEU A 66 -6.58 7.66 -4.04
C LEU A 66 -5.87 8.79 -4.80
N GLY A 67 -4.54 8.76 -4.84
CA GLY A 67 -3.74 9.73 -5.62
C GLY A 67 -4.01 9.62 -7.13
N HIS A 68 -4.11 8.41 -7.67
CA HIS A 68 -4.56 8.21 -9.05
C HIS A 68 -5.98 8.73 -9.26
N MET A 69 -6.91 8.40 -8.37
CA MET A 69 -8.29 8.86 -8.49
C MET A 69 -8.37 10.39 -8.50
N GLY A 70 -7.70 11.06 -7.58
CA GLY A 70 -7.67 12.52 -7.49
C GLY A 70 -7.01 13.19 -8.70
N THR A 71 -5.90 12.64 -9.19
CA THR A 71 -5.19 13.20 -10.35
C THR A 71 -5.97 13.00 -11.65
N ILE A 72 -6.52 11.80 -11.85
CA ILE A 72 -7.34 11.50 -13.03
C ILE A 72 -8.58 12.38 -13.00
N HIS A 73 -9.33 12.40 -11.89
CA HIS A 73 -10.52 13.25 -11.78
C HIS A 73 -10.18 14.73 -12.05
N GLY A 74 -9.09 15.24 -11.47
CA GLY A 74 -8.65 16.62 -11.67
C GLY A 74 -8.32 16.97 -13.11
N ILE A 75 -7.82 16.05 -13.91
CA ILE A 75 -7.61 16.26 -15.35
C ILE A 75 -8.94 16.41 -16.10
N TYR A 76 -10.01 15.74 -15.67
CA TYR A 76 -11.33 15.79 -16.30
C TYR A 76 -12.25 16.88 -15.71
N SER A 77 -11.94 17.42 -14.53
CA SER A 77 -12.77 18.39 -13.79
C SER A 77 -12.09 19.74 -13.55
N ASP A 78 -10.92 19.98 -14.15
CA ASP A 78 -10.07 21.17 -13.91
C ASP A 78 -9.71 21.35 -12.42
N PHE A 79 -9.38 20.24 -11.75
CA PHE A 79 -8.96 20.19 -10.34
C PHE A 79 -9.95 20.83 -9.37
N ASP A 80 -11.22 20.45 -9.52
CA ASP A 80 -12.30 20.83 -8.63
C ASP A 80 -12.13 20.34 -7.16
N LEU A 81 -13.13 20.65 -6.33
CA LEU A 81 -13.11 20.31 -4.91
C LEU A 81 -12.95 18.79 -4.66
N ILE A 82 -13.54 17.94 -5.49
CA ILE A 82 -13.42 16.47 -5.34
C ILE A 82 -11.97 16.03 -5.55
N SER A 83 -11.31 16.58 -6.56
CA SER A 83 -9.90 16.31 -6.87
C SER A 83 -8.98 16.70 -5.71
N ILE A 84 -9.26 17.86 -5.10
CA ILE A 84 -8.54 18.38 -3.93
C ILE A 84 -8.75 17.47 -2.71
N ILE A 85 -9.99 17.04 -2.46
CA ILE A 85 -10.32 16.13 -1.34
C ILE A 85 -9.60 14.80 -1.51
N LEU A 86 -9.69 14.17 -2.68
CA LEU A 86 -9.05 12.88 -2.96
C LEU A 86 -7.53 12.97 -2.80
N SER A 87 -6.92 14.00 -3.36
CA SER A 87 -5.46 14.21 -3.29
C SER A 87 -4.98 14.52 -1.87
N SER A 88 -5.77 15.27 -1.10
CA SER A 88 -5.51 15.56 0.31
C SER A 88 -5.62 14.29 1.16
N LEU A 89 -6.66 13.49 0.96
CA LEU A 89 -6.84 12.20 1.65
C LEU A 89 -5.71 11.22 1.33
N ALA A 90 -5.30 11.13 0.06
CA ALA A 90 -4.16 10.33 -0.37
C ALA A 90 -2.89 10.73 0.40
N THR A 91 -2.60 12.04 0.42
CA THR A 91 -1.40 12.57 1.07
C THR A 91 -1.43 12.37 2.58
N LEU A 92 -2.54 12.70 3.24
CA LEU A 92 -2.69 12.54 4.68
C LEU A 92 -2.59 11.06 5.08
N LEU A 93 -3.19 10.15 4.32
CA LEU A 93 -3.08 8.72 4.58
C LEU A 93 -1.64 8.22 4.39
N ALA A 94 -0.94 8.65 3.34
CA ALA A 94 0.47 8.31 3.14
C ALA A 94 1.35 8.78 4.30
N LEU A 95 1.18 10.03 4.74
CA LEU A 95 1.88 10.60 5.88
C LEU A 95 1.56 9.86 7.18
N LEU A 96 0.30 9.49 7.41
CA LEU A 96 -0.11 8.70 8.56
C LEU A 96 0.57 7.32 8.57
N LEU A 97 0.54 6.60 7.45
CA LEU A 97 1.19 5.29 7.35
C LEU A 97 2.70 5.39 7.57
N LEU A 98 3.34 6.42 7.01
CA LEU A 98 4.77 6.68 7.20
C LEU A 98 5.09 7.04 8.66
N ALA A 99 4.33 7.94 9.27
CA ALA A 99 4.48 8.33 10.66
C ALA A 99 4.34 7.11 11.59
N MET A 100 3.37 6.23 11.34
CA MET A 100 3.24 4.98 12.09
C MET A 100 4.48 4.08 11.94
N ALA A 101 4.99 3.91 10.71
CA ALA A 101 6.17 3.09 10.47
C ALA A 101 7.45 3.65 11.14
N ILE A 102 7.59 4.97 11.23
CA ILE A 102 8.77 5.63 11.82
C ILE A 102 8.66 5.73 13.34
N PHE A 103 7.55 6.27 13.86
CA PHE A 103 7.46 6.68 15.26
C PHE A 103 6.97 5.58 16.21
N ARG A 104 6.25 4.56 15.72
CA ARG A 104 5.83 3.46 16.59
C ARG A 104 7.03 2.60 16.99
N LYS A 105 7.03 2.15 18.25
CA LYS A 105 8.08 1.27 18.80
C LYS A 105 8.22 -0.03 18.01
N ASP A 106 7.10 -0.56 17.53
CA ASP A 106 7.05 -1.79 16.74
C ASP A 106 7.25 -1.58 15.23
N LYS A 107 7.41 -0.33 14.77
CA LYS A 107 7.62 0.03 13.36
C LYS A 107 6.54 -0.47 12.40
N ARG A 108 5.33 -0.75 12.91
CA ARG A 108 4.19 -1.24 12.12
C ARG A 108 3.36 -0.08 11.58
N HIS A 109 3.15 -0.01 10.27
CA HIS A 109 2.09 0.86 9.73
C HIS A 109 0.70 0.25 9.95
N LEU A 110 -0.38 0.98 9.62
CA LEU A 110 -1.75 0.51 9.88
C LEU A 110 -2.05 -0.89 9.31
N GLY A 111 -1.58 -1.15 8.07
CA GLY A 111 -1.70 -2.47 7.45
C GLY A 111 -0.93 -3.58 8.17
N ASP A 112 0.27 -3.30 8.70
CA ASP A 112 0.99 -4.25 9.57
C ASP A 112 0.18 -4.55 10.85
N PHE A 113 -0.32 -3.48 11.48
CA PHE A 113 -1.05 -3.55 12.74
C PHE A 113 -2.34 -4.38 12.61
N LEU A 114 -3.16 -4.11 11.60
CA LEU A 114 -4.41 -4.84 11.35
C LEU A 114 -4.19 -6.27 10.85
N ALA A 115 -3.11 -6.51 10.10
CA ALA A 115 -2.78 -7.85 9.62
C ALA A 115 -1.98 -8.69 10.63
N HIS A 116 -1.65 -8.15 11.80
CA HIS A 116 -0.75 -8.77 12.78
C HIS A 116 0.57 -9.24 12.17
N THR A 117 1.18 -8.35 11.35
CA THR A 117 2.47 -8.56 10.71
C THR A 117 3.49 -7.52 11.15
N GLN A 118 4.78 -7.82 10.97
CA GLN A 118 5.86 -6.90 11.29
C GLN A 118 7.08 -7.19 10.41
N VAL A 119 7.76 -6.13 9.95
CA VAL A 119 9.06 -6.26 9.29
C VAL A 119 10.17 -6.31 10.34
N GLN A 120 11.05 -7.30 10.24
CA GLN A 120 12.16 -7.54 11.17
C GLN A 120 13.45 -7.86 10.39
N LEU A 121 14.60 -7.72 11.04
CA LEU A 121 15.87 -8.17 10.48
C LEU A 121 15.88 -9.70 10.35
N GLU A 122 16.48 -10.18 9.26
CA GLU A 122 16.71 -11.59 9.03
C GLU A 122 17.79 -12.06 10.02
N GLY A 123 17.41 -12.89 11.00
CA GLY A 123 18.28 -13.35 12.08
C GLY A 123 17.90 -12.85 13.48
N ASP A 124 17.02 -11.84 13.59
CA ASP A 124 16.37 -11.50 14.86
C ASP A 124 15.30 -12.57 15.17
N ASN A 125 15.74 -13.72 15.69
CA ASN A 125 14.90 -14.66 16.41
C ASN A 125 15.15 -14.43 17.91
N LYS A 126 14.40 -13.50 18.50
CA LYS A 126 14.13 -13.51 19.95
C LYS A 126 12.70 -13.93 20.17
#